data_AF-A0A2D9C8E0-F1
#
_entry.id   AF-A0A2D9C8E0-F1
#
_cell.length_a   1.000
_cell.length_b   1.000
_cell.length_c   1.000
_cell.angle_alpha   90.00
_cell.angle_beta   90.00
_cell.angle_gamma   90.00
#
_symmetry.space_group_name_H-M   'P 1'
#
loop_
_entity.id
_entity.type
_entity.pdbx_description
1 polymer ?
#
loop_
_entity_poly.entity_id
_entity_poly.type
_entity_poly.pdbx_seq_one_letter_code
_entity_poly.pdbx_strand_id
1 'polypeptide(L)'
;MFGLPLELITMLFSTVLGGVMSIWGQSIKAKQAQQEMLMQRAEFNRSAVADARDAGKNDKHFAWTRRLIALSAVFSIIVLPKLVAVWYPDVSVYVGYTEATGGPLSWLFGPAESIQWKMAKGFVITPLDTHIVSAIVGLYFGAGFTK
;
A
#
# COMPACT_ATOMS: atom_id res chain seq x y z
N MET A 1 -54.33 4.21 56.53
CA MET A 1 -53.46 3.05 56.23
C MET A 1 -53.59 2.74 54.74
N PHE A 2 -52.80 3.40 53.90
CA PHE A 2 -52.73 3.14 52.46
C PHE A 2 -51.69 2.03 52.26
N GLY A 3 -52.05 0.80 52.62
CA GLY A 3 -51.16 -0.36 52.60
C GLY A 3 -51.36 -1.16 51.34
N LEU A 4 -50.87 -0.68 50.19
CA LEU A 4 -50.59 -1.60 49.10
C LEU A 4 -49.53 -2.58 49.61
N PRO A 5 -49.78 -3.90 49.53
CA PRO A 5 -48.89 -4.90 50.11
C PRO A 5 -47.51 -4.79 49.46
N LEU A 6 -46.50 -4.51 50.29
CA LEU A 6 -45.10 -4.34 49.86
C LEU A 6 -44.59 -5.53 49.04
N GLU A 7 -45.12 -6.74 49.27
CA GLU A 7 -44.82 -7.97 48.54
C GLU A 7 -45.24 -7.93 47.06
N LEU A 8 -46.34 -7.23 46.72
CA LEU A 8 -46.79 -7.09 45.34
C LEU A 8 -45.89 -6.11 44.57
N ILE A 9 -45.44 -5.05 45.25
CA ILE A 9 -44.52 -4.05 44.71
C ILE A 9 -43.14 -4.67 44.50
N THR A 10 -42.63 -5.49 45.43
CA THR A 10 -41.33 -6.16 45.29
C THR A 10 -41.34 -7.26 44.23
N MET A 11 -42.45 -8.00 44.07
CA MET A 11 -42.61 -8.93 42.94
C MET A 11 -42.63 -8.19 41.60
N LEU A 12 -43.43 -7.14 41.46
CA LEU A 12 -43.45 -6.34 40.22
C LEU A 12 -42.07 -5.75 39.91
N PHE A 13 -41.37 -5.24 40.92
CA PHE A 13 -40.03 -4.68 40.75
C PHE A 13 -39.01 -5.76 40.36
N SER A 14 -39.12 -6.97 40.91
CA SER A 14 -38.29 -8.12 40.54
C SER A 14 -38.52 -8.57 39.09
N THR A 15 -39.78 -8.61 38.63
CA THR A 15 -40.11 -8.98 37.25
C THR A 15 -39.64 -7.92 36.25
N VAL A 16 -39.77 -6.63 36.60
CA VAL A 16 -39.26 -5.52 35.77
C VAL A 16 -37.73 -5.55 35.71
N LEU A 17 -37.04 -5.74 36.83
CA LEU A 17 -35.58 -5.87 36.86
C LEU A 17 -35.08 -7.12 36.12
N GLY A 18 -35.77 -8.26 36.26
CA GLY A 18 -35.48 -9.48 35.51
C GLY A 18 -35.70 -9.28 34.00
N GLY A 19 -36.76 -8.56 33.63
CA GLY A 19 -37.02 -8.14 32.25
C GLY A 19 -35.89 -7.27 31.69
N VAL A 20 -35.47 -6.22 32.41
CA VAL A 20 -34.37 -5.33 31.99
C VAL A 20 -33.05 -6.09 31.87
N MET A 21 -32.72 -6.95 32.84
CA MET A 21 -31.51 -7.78 32.80
C MET A 21 -31.54 -8.79 31.63
N SER A 22 -32.71 -9.35 31.30
CA SER A 22 -32.87 -10.24 30.15
C SER A 22 -32.63 -9.52 28.82
N ILE A 23 -33.17 -8.31 28.66
CA ILE A 23 -32.97 -7.46 27.47
C ILE A 23 -31.50 -7.06 27.37
N TRP A 24 -30.86 -6.73 28.50
CA TRP A 24 -29.45 -6.35 28.54
C TRP A 24 -28.54 -7.53 28.17
N GLY A 25 -28.81 -8.72 28.70
CA GLY A 25 -28.10 -9.96 28.33
C GLY A 25 -28.29 -10.34 26.86
N GLN A 26 -29.50 -10.18 26.31
CA GLN A 26 -29.75 -10.36 24.89
C GLN A 26 -29.02 -9.31 24.03
N SER A 27 -28.95 -8.06 24.48
CA SER A 27 -28.25 -6.98 23.77
C SER A 27 -26.73 -7.21 23.71
N ILE A 28 -26.13 -7.76 24.78
CA ILE A 28 -24.71 -8.12 24.81
C ILE A 28 -24.44 -9.29 23.87
N LYS A 29 -25.28 -10.33 23.89
CA LYS A 29 -25.18 -11.47 22.96
C LYS A 29 -25.32 -11.03 21.50
N ALA A 30 -26.25 -10.12 21.20
CA ALA A 30 -26.43 -9.58 19.85
C ALA A 30 -25.19 -8.79 19.39
N LYS A 31 -24.57 -7.99 20.27
CA LYS A 31 -23.31 -7.29 19.96
C LYS A 31 -22.15 -8.26 19.71
N GLN A 32 -22.05 -9.33 20.49
CA GLN A 32 -21.04 -10.38 20.27
C GLN A 32 -21.24 -11.07 18.92
N ALA A 33 -22.47 -11.49 18.60
CA ALA A 33 -22.78 -12.09 17.30
C ALA A 33 -22.50 -11.13 16.13
N GLN A 34 -22.79 -9.83 16.30
CA GLN A 34 -22.46 -8.82 15.29
C GLN A 34 -20.95 -8.68 15.09
N GLN A 35 -20.16 -8.66 16.17
CA GLN A 35 -18.69 -8.60 16.08
C GLN A 35 -18.12 -9.87 15.43
N GLU A 36 -18.65 -11.04 15.77
CA GLU A 36 -18.24 -12.31 15.16
C GLU A 36 -18.53 -12.31 13.65
N MET A 37 -19.72 -11.86 13.22
CA MET A 37 -20.02 -11.71 11.80
C MET A 37 -19.11 -10.70 11.09
N LEU A 38 -18.72 -9.61 11.75
CA LEU A 38 -17.75 -8.66 11.19
C LEU A 38 -16.36 -9.29 11.03
N MET A 39 -15.92 -10.08 12.01
CA MET A 39 -14.65 -10.83 11.91
C MET A 39 -14.72 -11.89 10.81
N GLN A 40 -15.81 -12.65 10.70
CA GLN A 40 -16.00 -13.63 9.62
C GLN A 40 -15.96 -12.97 8.24
N ARG A 41 -16.55 -11.78 8.07
CA ARG A 41 -16.45 -11.02 6.81
C ARG A 41 -15.02 -10.58 6.52
N ALA A 42 -14.29 -10.12 7.54
CA ALA A 42 -12.88 -9.76 7.40
C ALA A 42 -12.02 -10.98 7.04
N GLU A 43 -12.29 -12.14 7.65
CA GLU A 43 -11.62 -13.40 7.40
C GLU A 43 -11.90 -13.93 5.99
N PHE A 44 -13.17 -13.87 5.54
CA PHE A 44 -13.54 -14.20 4.16
C PHE A 44 -12.85 -13.31 3.13
N ASN A 45 -12.79 -12.00 3.38
CA ASN A 45 -12.07 -11.08 2.49
C ASN A 45 -10.57 -11.41 2.46
N ARG A 46 -9.98 -11.73 3.62
CA ARG A 46 -8.58 -12.11 3.72
C ARG A 46 -8.29 -13.44 3.01
N SER A 47 -9.14 -14.45 3.18
CA SER A 47 -8.99 -15.74 2.51
C SER A 47 -9.18 -15.60 1.00
N ALA A 48 -10.18 -14.83 0.53
CA ALA A 48 -10.38 -14.58 -0.90
C ALA A 48 -9.14 -13.90 -1.55
N VAL A 49 -8.53 -12.93 -0.86
CA VAL A 49 -7.31 -12.27 -1.33
C VAL A 49 -6.10 -13.21 -1.27
N ALA A 50 -6.00 -14.05 -0.24
CA ALA A 50 -4.93 -15.05 -0.11
C ALA A 50 -5.05 -16.12 -1.20
N ASP A 51 -6.25 -16.65 -1.44
CA ASP A 51 -6.54 -17.64 -2.48
C ASP A 51 -6.23 -17.07 -3.86
N ALA A 52 -6.58 -15.82 -4.15
CA ALA A 52 -6.21 -15.16 -5.41
C ALA A 52 -4.68 -15.02 -5.57
N ARG A 53 -3.95 -14.77 -4.48
CA ARG A 53 -2.48 -14.69 -4.49
C ARG A 53 -1.84 -16.07 -4.65
N ASP A 54 -2.40 -17.10 -4.04
CA ASP A 54 -1.84 -18.45 -4.06
C ASP A 54 -2.22 -19.22 -5.32
N ALA A 55 -3.40 -18.99 -5.90
CA ALA A 55 -3.76 -19.44 -7.24
C ALA A 55 -2.73 -18.97 -8.28
N GLY A 56 -2.28 -17.71 -8.18
CA GLY A 56 -1.23 -17.17 -9.03
C GLY A 56 0.20 -17.68 -8.73
N LYS A 57 0.43 -18.35 -7.58
CA LYS A 57 1.73 -18.96 -7.23
C LYS A 57 1.80 -20.44 -7.64
N ASN A 58 0.68 -21.15 -7.57
CA ASN A 58 0.65 -22.61 -7.77
C ASN A 58 0.76 -22.99 -9.25
N ASP A 59 0.37 -22.10 -10.17
CA ASP A 59 0.66 -22.25 -11.59
C ASP A 59 2.12 -21.86 -11.90
N LYS A 60 2.99 -22.88 -11.95
CA LYS A 60 4.41 -22.73 -12.31
C LYS A 60 4.62 -21.95 -13.62
N HIS A 61 3.72 -22.13 -14.59
CA HIS A 61 3.76 -21.42 -15.86
C HIS A 61 3.39 -19.94 -15.71
N PHE A 62 2.38 -19.59 -14.90
CA PHE A 62 1.97 -18.20 -14.69
C PHE A 62 3.01 -17.39 -13.91
N ALA A 63 3.60 -18.00 -12.87
CA ALA A 63 4.67 -17.38 -12.10
C ALA A 63 5.93 -17.13 -12.95
N TRP A 64 6.25 -18.02 -13.90
CA TRP A 64 7.36 -17.86 -14.82
C TRP A 64 7.10 -16.76 -15.86
N THR A 65 5.90 -16.72 -16.45
CA THR A 65 5.49 -15.66 -17.40
C THR A 65 5.60 -14.27 -16.78
N ARG A 66 5.16 -14.09 -15.52
CA ARG A 66 5.28 -12.80 -14.82
C ARG A 66 6.73 -12.37 -14.60
N ARG A 67 7.62 -13.31 -14.28
CA ARG A 67 9.06 -13.04 -14.13
C ARG A 67 9.70 -12.67 -15.47
N LEU A 68 9.30 -13.33 -16.55
CA LEU A 68 9.83 -13.09 -17.88
C LEU A 68 9.42 -11.71 -18.41
N ILE A 69 8.16 -11.30 -18.22
CA ILE A 69 7.68 -9.96 -18.57
C ILE A 69 8.42 -8.88 -17.77
N ALA A 70 8.62 -9.11 -16.46
CA ALA A 70 9.37 -8.18 -15.63
C ALA A 70 10.84 -8.06 -16.08
N LEU A 71 11.50 -9.19 -16.36
CA LEU A 71 12.88 -9.22 -16.84
C LEU A 71 13.02 -8.58 -18.23
N SER A 72 12.08 -8.82 -19.14
CA SER A 72 12.09 -8.19 -20.47
C SER A 72 11.87 -6.69 -20.40
N ALA A 73 10.99 -6.22 -19.50
CA ALA A 73 10.75 -4.80 -19.29
C ALA A 73 11.99 -4.10 -18.71
N VAL A 74 12.63 -4.69 -17.69
CA VAL A 74 13.88 -4.17 -17.11
C VAL A 74 15.01 -4.14 -18.14
N PHE A 75 15.13 -5.20 -18.94
CA PHE A 75 16.10 -5.26 -20.04
C PHE A 75 15.84 -4.16 -21.08
N SER A 76 14.59 -3.95 -21.49
CA SER A 76 14.22 -2.95 -22.49
C SER A 76 14.41 -1.51 -21.99
N ILE A 77 14.15 -1.25 -20.71
CA ILE A 77 14.20 0.12 -20.16
C ILE A 77 15.64 0.49 -19.78
N ILE A 78 16.40 -0.43 -19.19
CA ILE A 78 17.72 -0.12 -18.62
C ILE A 78 18.86 -0.56 -19.54
N VAL A 79 18.81 -1.78 -20.06
CA VAL A 79 19.95 -2.37 -20.78
C VAL A 79 19.99 -1.89 -22.22
N LEU A 80 18.84 -1.83 -22.90
CA LEU A 80 18.76 -1.46 -24.31
C LEU A 80 19.31 -0.04 -24.59
N PRO A 81 18.93 1.03 -23.85
CA PRO A 81 19.49 2.36 -24.09
C PRO A 81 20.99 2.44 -23.83
N LYS A 82 21.48 1.70 -22.82
CA LYS A 82 22.92 1.61 -22.49
C LYS A 82 23.72 0.91 -23.59
N LEU A 83 23.18 -0.17 -24.13
CA LEU A 83 23.76 -0.87 -25.27
C LEU A 83 23.83 0.00 -26.52
N VAL A 84 22.78 0.77 -26.80
CA VAL A 84 22.78 1.76 -27.89
C VAL A 84 23.88 2.81 -27.69
N ALA A 85 24.05 3.33 -26.47
CA ALA A 85 25.10 4.30 -26.16
C ALA A 85 26.54 3.73 -26.27
N VAL A 86 26.72 2.41 -26.09
CA VAL A 86 28.02 1.74 -26.24
C VAL A 86 28.36 1.50 -27.72
N TRP A 87 27.39 1.06 -28.54
CA TRP A 87 27.63 0.79 -29.96
C TRP A 87 27.56 2.04 -30.86
N TYR A 88 26.80 3.05 -30.45
CA TYR A 88 26.66 4.32 -31.17
C TYR A 88 26.94 5.51 -30.24
N PRO A 89 28.23 5.74 -29.89
CA PRO A 89 28.62 6.79 -28.93
C PRO A 89 28.35 8.21 -29.43
N ASP A 90 28.11 8.39 -30.73
CA ASP A 90 27.80 9.69 -31.34
C ASP A 90 26.35 10.16 -31.11
N VAL A 91 25.48 9.30 -30.58
CA VAL A 91 24.10 9.66 -30.25
C VAL A 91 24.09 10.56 -29.01
N SER A 92 23.70 11.83 -29.20
CA SER A 92 23.60 12.81 -28.11
C SER A 92 22.42 12.50 -27.19
N VAL A 93 22.69 12.33 -25.90
CA VAL A 93 21.66 12.15 -24.86
C VAL A 93 21.43 13.49 -24.17
N TYR A 94 20.16 13.90 -24.10
CA TYR A 94 19.75 15.12 -23.42
C TYR A 94 19.38 14.79 -21.98
N VAL A 95 20.04 15.44 -21.02
CA VAL A 95 19.70 15.30 -19.60
C VAL A 95 19.34 16.67 -19.04
N GLY A 96 18.15 16.76 -18.46
CA GLY A 96 17.73 17.92 -17.69
C GLY A 96 18.25 17.81 -16.27
N TYR A 97 19.09 18.76 -15.86
CA TYR A 97 19.46 18.94 -14.46
C TYR A 97 18.75 20.19 -13.94
N THR A 98 18.16 20.09 -12.76
CA THR A 98 17.63 21.23 -12.01
C THR A 98 18.75 21.83 -11.18
N GLU A 99 19.31 22.96 -11.61
CA GLU A 99 20.23 23.74 -10.79
C GLU A 99 19.43 24.87 -10.11
N ALA A 100 19.59 24.97 -8.78
CA ALA A 100 19.02 26.03 -7.98
C ALA A 100 19.83 27.31 -8.21
N THR A 101 19.44 28.12 -9.21
CA THR A 101 20.12 29.37 -9.49
C THR A 101 19.57 30.46 -8.57
N GLY A 102 20.37 30.90 -7.61
CA GLY A 102 19.90 31.77 -6.54
C GLY A 102 20.88 32.87 -6.15
N GLY A 103 20.54 34.13 -6.46
CA GLY A 103 21.15 35.31 -5.83
C GLY A 103 20.64 35.50 -4.38
N PRO A 104 21.04 36.57 -3.67
CA PRO A 104 20.69 36.79 -2.26
C PRO A 104 19.17 36.75 -1.95
N LEU A 105 18.32 37.12 -2.92
CA LEU A 105 16.86 37.05 -2.83
C LEU A 105 16.27 35.62 -2.82
N SER A 106 17.01 34.63 -3.33
CA SER A 106 16.57 33.22 -3.35
C SER A 106 16.57 32.54 -1.98
N TRP A 107 17.31 33.08 -1.01
CA TRP A 107 17.33 32.57 0.36
C TRP A 107 16.00 32.85 1.10
N LEU A 108 15.30 33.92 0.73
CA LEU A 108 14.05 34.34 1.38
C LEU A 108 12.79 33.76 0.70
N PHE A 109 12.83 33.50 -0.61
CA PHE A 109 11.66 33.08 -1.41
C PHE A 109 11.81 31.70 -2.08
N GLY A 110 12.93 31.00 -1.86
CA GLY A 110 13.28 29.76 -2.55
C GLY A 110 14.01 30.02 -3.88
N PRO A 111 14.89 29.10 -4.32
CA PRO A 111 15.58 29.23 -5.60
C PRO A 111 14.59 29.18 -6.76
N ALA A 112 14.79 30.04 -7.76
CA ALA A 112 14.12 29.89 -9.03
C ALA A 112 14.70 28.64 -9.71
N GLU A 113 13.92 27.56 -9.76
CA GLU A 113 14.34 26.36 -10.47
C GLU A 113 14.43 26.66 -11.96
N SER A 114 15.66 26.66 -12.50
CA SER A 114 15.89 26.75 -13.93
C SER A 114 16.31 25.37 -14.45
N ILE A 115 15.48 24.79 -15.31
CA ILE A 115 15.81 23.54 -16.00
C ILE A 115 16.87 23.85 -17.06
N GLN A 116 18.10 23.39 -16.85
CA GLN A 116 19.14 23.48 -17.86
C GLN A 116 19.26 22.14 -18.61
N TRP A 117 19.04 22.21 -19.92
CA TRP A 117 19.25 21.08 -20.82
C TRP A 117 20.73 21.03 -21.20
N LYS A 118 21.47 20.08 -20.63
CA LYS A 118 22.87 19.85 -20.99
C LYS A 118 22.94 18.66 -21.94
N MET A 119 23.64 18.83 -23.07
CA MET A 119 23.91 17.74 -24.01
C MET A 119 25.10 16.95 -23.49
N ALA A 120 24.91 15.66 -23.25
CA ALA A 120 25.99 14.76 -22.91
C ALA A 120 26.17 13.75 -24.05
N LYS A 121 27.43 13.55 -24.47
CA LYS A 121 27.81 12.60 -25.52
C LYS A 121 28.43 11.37 -24.87
N GLY A 122 28.07 10.18 -25.34
CA GLY A 122 28.56 8.89 -24.81
C GLY A 122 27.66 8.25 -23.76
N PHE A 123 28.23 7.42 -22.88
CA PHE A 123 27.50 6.69 -21.85
C PHE A 123 27.09 7.62 -20.69
N VAL A 124 25.82 8.02 -20.66
CA VAL A 124 25.28 8.92 -19.65
C VAL A 124 24.35 8.13 -18.73
N ILE A 125 24.70 8.04 -17.45
CA ILE A 125 23.77 7.56 -16.42
C ILE A 125 22.84 8.71 -16.07
N THR A 126 21.56 8.56 -16.40
CA THR A 126 20.58 9.60 -16.11
C THR A 126 20.13 9.55 -14.64
N PRO A 127 19.64 10.67 -14.07
CA PRO A 127 18.99 10.65 -12.77
C PRO A 127 17.82 9.66 -12.71
N LEU A 128 17.09 9.53 -13.82
CA LEU A 128 16.00 8.57 -13.97
C LEU A 128 16.48 7.12 -13.80
N ASP A 129 17.61 6.74 -14.40
CA ASP A 129 18.18 5.39 -14.24
C ASP A 129 18.48 5.08 -12.77
N THR A 130 19.05 6.06 -12.06
CA THR A 130 19.37 5.91 -10.64
C THR A 130 18.11 5.79 -9.79
N HIS A 131 17.07 6.57 -10.08
CA HIS A 131 15.79 6.54 -9.37
C HIS A 131 15.02 5.23 -9.63
N ILE A 132 15.04 4.72 -10.86
CA ILE A 132 14.41 3.44 -11.21
C ILE A 132 15.14 2.29 -10.52
N VAL A 133 16.47 2.27 -10.55
CA VAL A 133 17.26 1.22 -9.89
C VAL A 133 17.03 1.25 -8.38
N SER A 134 17.03 2.42 -7.73
CA SER A 134 16.77 2.52 -6.29
C SER A 134 15.35 2.07 -5.92
N ALA A 135 14.34 2.38 -6.75
CA ALA A 135 12.97 1.94 -6.54
C ALA A 135 12.81 0.42 -6.69
N ILE A 136 13.42 -0.20 -7.70
CA ILE A 136 13.40 -1.65 -7.91
C ILE A 136 14.11 -2.36 -6.76
N VAL A 137 15.27 -1.86 -6.36
CA VAL A 137 16.06 -2.39 -5.24
C VAL A 137 15.27 -2.28 -3.93
N GLY A 138 14.66 -1.12 -3.67
CA GLY A 138 13.79 -0.89 -2.51
C GLY A 138 12.57 -1.80 -2.49
N LEU A 139 11.91 -2.04 -3.63
CA LEU A 139 10.77 -2.95 -3.75
C LEU A 139 11.20 -4.42 -3.53
N TYR A 140 12.36 -4.83 -4.05
CA TYR A 140 12.86 -6.19 -3.89
C TYR A 140 13.25 -6.49 -2.44
N PHE A 141 13.98 -5.59 -1.79
CA PHE A 141 14.32 -5.73 -0.37
C PHE A 141 13.09 -5.56 0.53
N GLY A 142 12.20 -4.60 0.23
CA GLY A 142 10.95 -4.39 0.97
C GLY A 142 9.97 -5.58 0.92
N ALA A 143 9.81 -6.21 -0.24
CA ALA A 143 9.00 -7.42 -0.38
C ALA A 143 9.64 -8.65 0.32
N GLY A 144 10.97 -8.67 0.43
CA GLY A 144 11.73 -9.72 1.12
C GLY A 144 11.45 -9.81 2.62
N PHE A 145 11.10 -8.71 3.29
CA PHE A 145 10.80 -8.67 4.72
C PHE A 145 9.37 -9.11 5.09
N THR A 146 8.50 -9.32 4.10
CA THR A 146 7.09 -9.74 4.31
C THR A 146 6.85 -11.24 4.13
N LYS A 147 7.92 -12.01 3.89
CA LYS A 147 7.93 -13.46 4.04
C LYS A 147 8.45 -13.83 5.41
#